data_AF-A0A1Z5L947-F1
#
_entry.id   AF-A0A1Z5L947-F1
#
_cell.length_a   1.000
_cell.length_b   1.000
_cell.length_c   1.000
_cell.angle_alpha   90.00
_cell.angle_beta   90.00
_cell.angle_gamma   90.00
#
_symmetry.space_group_name_H-M   'P 1'
#
loop_
_entity.id
_entity.type
_entity.pdbx_description
1 polymer ?
#
loop_
_entity_poly.entity_id
_entity_poly.type
_entity_poly.pdbx_seq_one_letter_code
_entity_poly.pdbx_strand_id
1 'polypeptide(L)'
;MNIEKVFAPVKTKLNVPRYEFMTEEQLQEALDKAHRRAKEKLQMPPVLRERSPCEKILEKDPDIQGHDSCPYIFTDISYGYISYGYPDRERIIVVREPDGLLRTAKWEEREQMLNTYF
;
A
#
# COMPACT_ATOMS: atom_id res chain seq x y z
N MET A 1 0.49 12.27 26.75
CA MET A 1 1.11 11.45 25.68
C MET A 1 2.47 10.99 26.17
N ASN A 2 2.74 9.69 26.21
CA ASN A 2 4.01 9.17 26.71
C ASN A 2 5.05 9.18 25.56
N ILE A 3 6.01 10.10 25.61
CA ILE A 3 7.02 10.31 24.55
C ILE A 3 8.00 9.14 24.47
N GLU A 4 8.42 8.62 25.62
CA GLU A 4 9.37 7.50 25.72
C GLU A 4 8.83 6.25 25.04
N LYS A 5 7.52 5.98 25.20
CA LYS A 5 6.86 4.86 24.54
C LYS A 5 6.73 5.06 23.02
N VAL A 6 6.43 6.28 22.57
CA VAL A 6 6.28 6.60 21.14
C VAL A 6 7.62 6.52 20.39
N PHE A 7 8.72 6.89 21.05
CA PHE A 7 10.07 6.83 20.50
C PHE A 7 10.92 5.72 21.14
N ALA A 8 10.30 4.59 21.46
CA ALA A 8 11.02 3.43 22.00
C ALA A 8 12.15 2.99 21.04
N PRO A 9 13.32 2.58 21.57
CA PRO A 9 14.44 2.16 20.74
C PRO A 9 14.07 0.93 19.91
N VAL A 10 14.28 1.01 18.60
CA VAL A 10 14.01 -0.07 17.65
C VAL A 10 15.31 -0.81 17.36
N LYS A 11 15.23 -2.13 17.18
CA LYS A 11 16.37 -2.96 16.75
C LYS A 11 16.69 -2.68 15.27
N THR A 12 17.50 -1.66 15.01
CA THR A 12 18.03 -1.31 13.69
C THR A 12 19.54 -1.14 13.74
N LYS A 13 20.20 -0.98 12.59
CA LYS A 13 21.63 -0.65 12.54
C LYS A 13 21.86 0.67 13.30
N LEU A 14 22.69 0.61 14.33
CA LEU A 14 22.95 1.75 15.21
C LEU A 14 23.90 2.74 14.53
N ASN A 15 23.56 4.01 14.61
CA ASN A 15 24.43 5.11 14.22
C ASN A 15 24.95 5.82 15.47
N VAL A 16 26.12 6.46 15.37
CA VAL A 16 26.71 7.22 16.49
C VAL A 16 25.79 8.39 16.85
N PRO A 17 25.44 8.60 18.13
CA PRO A 17 24.60 9.71 18.55
C PRO A 17 25.31 11.06 18.38
N ARG A 18 24.52 12.12 18.14
CA ARG A 18 25.00 13.51 18.09
C ARG A 18 24.61 14.23 19.38
N TYR A 19 25.56 14.97 19.94
CA TYR A 19 25.36 15.79 21.13
C TYR A 19 25.46 17.27 20.73
N GLU A 20 24.54 18.08 21.24
CA GLU A 20 24.44 19.51 20.95
C GLU A 20 24.22 20.27 22.26
N PHE A 21 24.81 21.46 22.39
CA PHE A 21 24.57 22.35 23.52
C PHE A 21 23.38 23.25 23.19
N MET A 22 22.35 23.25 24.04
CA MET A 22 21.12 24.01 23.84
C MET A 22 20.88 24.99 24.99
N THR A 23 20.33 26.15 24.68
CA THR A 23 19.74 27.05 25.69
C THR A 23 18.38 26.51 26.13
N GLU A 24 17.84 27.04 27.24
CA GLU A 24 16.52 26.62 27.74
C GLU A 24 15.41 26.82 26.69
N GLU A 25 15.43 27.94 25.97
CA GLU A 25 14.49 28.24 24.88
C GLU A 25 14.58 27.21 23.76
N GLN A 26 15.80 26.87 23.33
CA GLN A 26 16.04 25.87 22.29
C GLN A 26 15.60 24.46 22.71
N LEU A 27 15.81 24.10 23.99
CA LEU A 27 15.36 22.83 24.54
C LEU A 27 13.82 22.75 24.51
N GLN A 28 13.14 23.82 24.90
CA GLN A 28 11.68 23.88 24.88
C GLN A 28 11.12 23.75 23.45
N GLU A 29 11.71 24.44 22.48
CA GLU A 29 11.35 24.30 21.06
C GLU A 29 11.58 22.87 20.54
N ALA A 30 12.68 22.22 20.94
CA ALA A 30 12.99 20.85 20.57
C ALA A 30 11.96 19.85 21.15
N LEU A 31 11.53 20.07 22.39
CA LEU A 31 10.47 19.28 23.03
C LEU A 31 9.13 19.48 22.32
N ASP A 32 8.75 20.71 21.99
CA ASP A 32 7.52 21.00 21.25
C ASP A 32 7.52 20.35 19.85
N LYS A 33 8.66 20.37 19.18
CA LYS A 33 8.85 19.68 17.89
C LYS A 33 8.72 18.15 18.04
N ALA A 34 9.29 17.57 19.10
CA ALA A 34 9.14 16.16 19.41
C ALA A 34 7.66 15.81 19.71
N HIS A 35 6.95 16.68 20.42
CA HIS A 35 5.52 16.52 20.68
C HIS A 35 4.67 16.55 19.41
N ARG A 36 4.93 17.46 18.46
CA ARG A 36 4.22 17.53 17.17
C ARG A 36 4.43 16.26 16.35
N ARG A 37 5.69 15.81 16.22
CA ARG A 37 6.03 14.55 15.54
C ARG A 37 5.39 13.33 16.17
N ALA A 38 5.32 13.29 17.50
CA ALA A 38 4.67 12.20 18.19
C ALA A 38 3.15 12.21 18.00
N LYS A 39 2.51 13.38 17.87
CA LYS A 39 1.09 13.46 17.49
C LYS A 39 0.85 12.91 16.08
N GLU A 40 1.70 13.24 15.12
CA GLU A 40 1.64 12.71 13.75
C GLU A 40 1.82 11.18 13.73
N LYS A 41 2.82 10.66 14.46
CA LYS A 41 3.04 9.21 14.59
C LYS A 41 1.89 8.47 15.28
N LEU A 42 1.16 9.13 16.18
CA LEU A 42 0.03 8.55 16.90
C LEU A 42 -1.28 8.64 16.09
N GLN A 43 -1.24 9.16 14.86
CA GLN A 43 -2.41 9.14 13.99
C GLN A 43 -2.84 7.68 13.78
N MET A 44 -4.02 7.34 14.31
CA MET A 44 -4.58 6.00 14.13
C MET A 44 -4.89 5.78 12.65
N PRO A 45 -4.61 4.59 12.11
CA PRO A 45 -5.09 4.24 10.78
C PRO A 45 -6.63 4.33 10.77
N PRO A 46 -7.23 4.78 9.65
CA PRO A 46 -8.67 4.89 9.56
C PRO A 46 -9.32 3.50 9.70
N VAL A 47 -10.39 3.43 10.48
CA VAL A 47 -11.19 2.20 10.61
C VAL A 47 -12.03 2.05 9.35
N LEU A 48 -11.75 1.00 8.57
CA LEU A 48 -12.49 0.67 7.35
C LEU A 48 -13.40 -0.54 7.59
N ARG A 49 -14.49 -0.62 6.83
CA ARG A 49 -15.33 -1.81 6.78
C ARG A 49 -14.67 -2.89 5.92
N GLU A 50 -15.10 -4.12 6.12
CA GLU A 50 -14.70 -5.22 5.25
C GLU A 50 -15.08 -4.93 3.79
N ARG A 51 -14.19 -5.29 2.87
CA ARG A 51 -14.40 -5.04 1.44
C ARG A 51 -15.42 -6.03 0.89
N SER A 52 -16.33 -5.55 0.07
CA SER A 52 -17.19 -6.44 -0.72
C SER A 52 -16.37 -7.12 -1.84
N PRO A 53 -16.71 -8.37 -2.22
CA PRO A 53 -16.12 -9.02 -3.38
C PRO A 53 -16.20 -8.12 -4.62
N CYS A 54 -15.11 -8.01 -5.37
CA CYS A 54 -14.98 -7.16 -6.56
C CYS A 54 -15.05 -7.94 -7.87
N GLU A 55 -15.75 -9.09 -7.87
CA GLU A 55 -15.87 -9.96 -9.02
C GLU A 55 -16.92 -9.41 -10.00
N LYS A 56 -16.44 -9.00 -11.17
CA LYS A 56 -17.27 -8.60 -12.29
C LYS A 56 -16.80 -9.36 -13.52
N ILE A 57 -17.74 -10.04 -14.17
CA ILE A 57 -17.51 -10.67 -15.46
C ILE A 57 -17.55 -9.57 -16.51
N LEU A 58 -16.49 -9.45 -17.31
CA LEU A 58 -16.39 -8.50 -18.40
C LEU A 58 -16.91 -9.12 -19.69
N GLU A 59 -16.48 -10.35 -19.98
CA GLU A 59 -16.79 -11.06 -21.22
C GLU A 59 -16.73 -12.58 -21.03
N LYS A 60 -17.45 -13.32 -21.88
CA LYS A 60 -17.41 -14.79 -21.91
C LYS A 60 -17.33 -15.26 -23.36
N ASP A 61 -16.20 -15.86 -23.70
CA ASP A 61 -15.90 -16.32 -25.04
C ASP A 61 -15.82 -17.85 -25.07
N PRO A 62 -16.86 -18.55 -25.57
CA PRO A 62 -16.86 -20.01 -25.59
C PRO A 62 -15.85 -20.60 -26.60
N ASP A 63 -15.48 -19.86 -27.64
CA ASP A 63 -14.63 -20.35 -28.73
C ASP A 63 -13.17 -20.63 -28.30
N ILE A 64 -12.72 -19.99 -27.23
CA ILE A 64 -11.38 -20.15 -26.67
C ILE A 64 -11.34 -21.12 -25.48
N GLN A 65 -12.48 -21.71 -25.12
CA GLN A 65 -12.58 -22.62 -24.00
C GLN A 65 -11.70 -23.85 -24.24
N GLY A 66 -10.85 -24.18 -23.28
CA GLY A 66 -9.93 -25.33 -23.38
C GLY A 66 -8.70 -25.11 -24.26
N HIS A 67 -8.44 -23.88 -24.73
CA HIS A 67 -7.17 -23.53 -25.38
C HIS A 67 -5.99 -23.59 -24.40
N ASP A 68 -6.22 -23.13 -23.16
CA ASP A 68 -5.20 -23.03 -22.12
C ASP A 68 -5.55 -23.88 -20.88
N SER A 69 -4.52 -24.34 -20.17
CA SER A 69 -4.67 -25.17 -18.96
C SER A 69 -4.64 -24.37 -17.64
N CYS A 70 -4.23 -23.10 -17.67
CA CYS A 70 -4.08 -22.25 -16.49
C CYS A 70 -4.69 -20.86 -16.70
N PRO A 71 -5.08 -20.16 -15.63
CA PRO A 71 -5.57 -18.79 -15.73
C PRO A 71 -4.43 -17.81 -16.00
N TYR A 72 -4.69 -16.82 -16.85
CA TYR A 72 -3.76 -15.71 -17.11
C TYR A 72 -4.23 -14.45 -16.41
N ILE A 73 -3.30 -13.75 -15.76
CA ILE A 73 -3.57 -12.48 -15.09
C ILE A 73 -2.88 -11.36 -15.87
N PHE A 74 -3.68 -10.42 -16.38
CA PHE A 74 -3.19 -9.24 -17.06
C PHE A 74 -3.25 -8.06 -16.10
N THR A 75 -2.09 -7.42 -15.89
CA THR A 75 -1.94 -6.27 -14.98
C THR A 75 -1.45 -5.06 -15.77
N ASP A 76 -2.15 -3.93 -15.66
CA ASP A 76 -1.69 -2.68 -16.23
C ASP A 76 -0.55 -2.07 -15.38
N ILE A 77 0.66 -2.06 -15.95
CA ILE A 77 1.89 -1.54 -15.32
C ILE A 77 2.17 -0.07 -15.67
N SER A 78 1.21 0.63 -16.27
CA SER A 78 1.40 2.02 -16.68
C SER A 78 1.72 2.92 -15.49
N TYR A 79 2.86 3.61 -15.57
CA TYR A 79 3.23 4.70 -14.70
C TYR A 79 2.63 5.97 -15.31
N GLY A 80 1.51 6.46 -14.78
CA GLY A 80 0.67 7.49 -15.42
C GLY A 80 1.43 8.73 -15.92
N TYR A 81 0.89 9.42 -16.93
CA TYR A 81 1.49 10.58 -17.60
C TYR A 81 1.46 11.90 -16.81
N ILE A 82 0.79 11.94 -15.66
CA ILE A 82 0.69 13.13 -14.79
C ILE A 82 1.61 12.90 -13.59
N SER A 83 2.22 13.95 -13.01
CA SER A 83 3.17 13.92 -11.88
C SER A 83 2.79 13.09 -10.64
N TYR A 84 1.59 12.52 -10.61
CA TYR A 84 1.07 11.60 -9.62
C TYR A 84 0.59 10.36 -10.38
N GLY A 85 1.33 9.25 -10.34
CA GLY A 85 0.98 8.02 -11.05
C GLY A 85 -0.42 7.51 -10.69
N TYR A 86 -0.96 6.58 -11.48
CA TYR A 86 -2.28 6.00 -11.20
C TYR A 86 -2.30 5.37 -9.79
N PRO A 87 -3.32 5.69 -8.97
CA PRO A 87 -3.44 5.08 -7.66
C PRO A 87 -3.67 3.57 -7.80
N ASP A 88 -3.04 2.78 -6.93
CA ASP A 88 -3.14 1.32 -6.97
C ASP A 88 -4.57 0.79 -6.80
N ARG A 89 -5.51 1.63 -6.37
CA ARG A 89 -6.94 1.31 -6.29
C ARG A 89 -7.66 1.32 -7.64
N GLU A 90 -7.16 2.06 -8.62
CA GLU A 90 -7.82 2.26 -9.92
C GLU A 90 -7.17 1.44 -11.05
N ARG A 91 -6.02 0.81 -10.79
CA ARG A 91 -5.35 -0.05 -11.78
C ARG A 91 -6.24 -1.18 -12.28
N ILE A 92 -6.18 -1.45 -13.56
CA ILE A 92 -6.95 -2.52 -14.19
C ILE A 92 -6.17 -3.83 -14.05
N ILE A 93 -6.81 -4.82 -13.44
CA ILE A 93 -6.28 -6.18 -13.32
C ILE A 93 -7.41 -7.14 -13.69
N VAL A 94 -7.17 -7.94 -14.72
CA VAL A 94 -8.16 -8.89 -15.25
C VAL A 94 -7.57 -10.29 -15.29
N VAL A 95 -8.43 -11.28 -15.09
CA VAL A 95 -8.10 -12.69 -15.08
C VAL A 95 -8.87 -13.36 -16.21
N ARG A 96 -8.15 -14.07 -17.07
CA ARG A 96 -8.72 -14.94 -18.09
C ARG A 96 -8.67 -16.37 -17.58
N GLU A 97 -9.84 -16.94 -17.36
CA GLU A 97 -10.00 -18.32 -16.91
C GLU A 97 -9.97 -19.29 -18.11
N PRO A 98 -9.56 -20.56 -17.90
CA PRO A 98 -9.61 -21.62 -18.92
C PRO A 98 -11.01 -21.86 -19.52
N ASP A 99 -12.06 -21.51 -18.79
CA ASP A 99 -13.46 -21.60 -19.22
C ASP A 99 -13.86 -20.52 -20.27
N GLY A 100 -12.91 -19.71 -20.72
CA GLY A 100 -13.13 -18.62 -21.67
C GLY A 100 -13.69 -17.35 -21.04
N LEU A 101 -13.72 -17.27 -19.70
CA LEU A 101 -14.31 -16.18 -18.95
C LEU A 101 -13.27 -15.10 -18.65
N LEU A 102 -13.55 -13.85 -19.01
CA LEU A 102 -12.75 -12.68 -18.63
C LEU A 102 -13.42 -11.98 -17.46
N ARG A 103 -12.77 -11.99 -16.30
CA ARG A 103 -13.27 -11.35 -15.07
C ARG A 103 -12.26 -10.36 -14.51
N THR A 104 -12.73 -9.47 -13.64
CA THR A 104 -11.85 -8.70 -12.77
C THR A 104 -11.16 -9.61 -11.74
N ALA A 105 -9.93 -9.25 -11.36
CA ALA A 105 -9.20 -9.95 -10.32
C ALA A 105 -9.88 -9.81 -8.94
N LYS A 106 -9.77 -10.85 -8.12
CA LYS A 106 -10.16 -10.80 -6.70
C LYS A 106 -9.21 -9.90 -5.92
N TRP A 107 -9.61 -9.51 -4.71
CA TRP A 107 -8.77 -8.65 -3.87
C TRP A 107 -7.40 -9.26 -3.57
N GLU A 108 -7.32 -10.57 -3.32
CA GLU A 108 -6.07 -11.29 -3.04
C GLU A 108 -5.15 -11.33 -4.27
N GLU A 109 -5.70 -11.73 -5.42
CA GLU A 109 -4.98 -11.73 -6.71
C GLU A 109 -4.44 -10.33 -7.04
N ARG A 110 -5.27 -9.30 -6.82
CA ARG A 110 -4.89 -7.90 -7.02
C ARG A 110 -3.75 -7.48 -6.10
N GLU A 111 -3.83 -7.77 -4.81
CA GLU A 111 -2.81 -7.40 -3.84
C GLU A 111 -1.48 -8.10 -4.14
N GLN A 112 -1.53 -9.38 -4.53
CA GLN A 112 -0.36 -10.13 -4.94
C GLN A 112 0.30 -9.54 -6.19
N MET A 113 -0.49 -9.21 -7.22
CA MET A 113 0.05 -8.60 -8.44
C MET A 113 0.64 -7.21 -8.15
N LEU A 114 -0.05 -6.39 -7.36
CA LEU A 114 0.46 -5.08 -6.96
C LEU A 114 1.81 -5.20 -6.26
N ASN A 115 1.94 -6.06 -5.25
CA ASN A 115 3.20 -6.30 -4.53
C ASN A 115 4.30 -6.93 -5.39
N THR A 116 3.95 -7.55 -6.52
CA THR A 116 4.93 -8.14 -7.45
C THR A 116 5.52 -7.11 -8.39
N TYR A 117 4.70 -6.16 -8.86
CA TYR A 117 5.10 -5.17 -9.86
C TYR A 117 5.46 -3.79 -9.30
N PHE A 118 5.00 -3.45 -8.08
CA PHE A 118 5.20 -2.16 -7.42
C PHE A 118 5.66 -2.34 -5.97
#